data_AF-A0A1Z5RBV4-F1
#
_entry.id   AF-A0A1Z5RBV4-F1
#
_cell.length_a   1.000
_cell.length_b   1.000
_cell.length_c   1.000
_cell.angle_alpha   90.00
_cell.angle_beta   90.00
_cell.angle_gamma   90.00
#
_symmetry.space_group_name_H-M   'P 1'
#
loop_
_entity.id
_entity.type
_entity.pdbx_description
1 polymer ?
#
loop_
_entity_poly.entity_id
_entity_poly.type
_entity_poly.pdbx_seq_one_letter_code
_entity_poly.pdbx_strand_id
1 'polypeptide(L)' 'LASSCSEHLSGSYQGICVGLINDNTCNNVCLDESSDNLQGFCNLLQCWCKGRCTTEIEAVASAPIRQ' A
#
# COMPACT_ATOMS: atom_id res chain seq x y z
N LEU A 1 7.71 -13.54 -10.94
CA LEU A 1 7.83 -12.47 -9.94
C LEU A 1 6.41 -12.02 -9.60
N ALA A 2 5.84 -12.49 -8.50
CA ALA A 2 4.60 -11.95 -7.98
C ALA A 2 4.98 -10.81 -7.04
N SER A 3 4.68 -9.58 -7.41
CA SER A 3 4.81 -8.44 -6.52
C SER A 3 3.54 -8.38 -5.66
N SER A 4 3.61 -8.75 -4.38
CA SER A 4 2.49 -8.57 -3.46
C SER A 4 2.43 -7.09 -3.06
N CYS A 5 1.57 -6.33 -3.73
CA CYS A 5 1.23 -4.98 -3.29
C CYS A 5 0.09 -5.14 -2.28
N SER A 6 0.36 -4.98 -0.99
CA SER A 6 -0.68 -5.08 0.03
C SER A 6 -1.64 -3.90 -0.08
N GLU A 7 -2.94 -4.19 -0.17
CA GLU A 7 -4.01 -3.22 -0.08
C GLU A 7 -4.64 -3.32 1.30
N HIS A 8 -4.91 -2.18 1.94
CA HIS A 8 -5.52 -2.15 3.27
C HIS A 8 -6.47 -0.96 3.41
N LEU A 9 -7.36 -1.01 4.40
CA LEU A 9 -8.21 0.13 4.73
C LEU A 9 -7.38 1.26 5.32
N SER A 10 -7.68 2.49 4.91
CA SER A 10 -7.14 3.67 5.58
C SER A 10 -7.62 3.70 7.03
N GLY A 11 -6.71 3.99 7.96
CA GLY A 11 -7.03 4.15 9.38
C GLY A 11 -7.47 5.57 9.76
N SER A 12 -7.15 6.54 8.91
CA SER A 12 -7.27 7.98 9.16
C SER A 12 -8.31 8.64 8.27
N TYR A 13 -8.69 8.02 7.15
CA TYR A 13 -9.77 8.54 6.31
C TYR A 13 -11.12 8.41 7.01
N GLN A 14 -11.87 9.50 7.08
CA GLN A 14 -13.17 9.55 7.74
C GLN A 14 -14.31 9.75 6.74
N GLY A 15 -15.41 9.01 6.93
CA GLY A 15 -16.63 9.13 6.15
C GLY A 15 -16.66 8.25 4.90
N ILE A 16 -17.66 8.50 4.06
CA ILE A 16 -17.90 7.73 2.82
C ILE A 16 -16.90 8.18 1.75
N CYS A 17 -16.30 7.21 1.06
CA CYS A 17 -15.41 7.45 -0.06
C CYS A 17 -16.14 7.18 -1.39
N VAL A 18 -16.39 8.22 -2.19
CA VAL A 18 -16.97 8.09 -3.53
C VAL A 18 -15.88 8.34 -4.57
N GLY A 19 -15.53 7.33 -5.39
CA GLY A 19 -14.39 7.40 -6.31
C GLY A 19 -14.44 8.50 -7.38
N LEU A 20 -15.60 9.11 -7.63
CA LEU A 20 -15.72 10.27 -8.54
C LEU A 20 -15.50 11.62 -7.84
N ILE A 21 -15.49 11.65 -6.50
CA ILE A 21 -15.53 12.89 -5.71
C ILE A 21 -14.36 12.94 -4.72
N ASN A 22 -14.06 11.82 -4.07
CA ASN A 22 -13.15 11.76 -2.93
C ASN A 22 -11.83 11.08 -3.23
N ASP A 23 -11.61 10.58 -4.45
CA ASP A 23 -10.44 9.76 -4.78
C ASP A 23 -9.13 10.50 -4.50
N ASN A 24 -9.05 11.78 -4.88
CA ASN A 24 -7.88 12.61 -4.60
C ASN A 24 -7.67 12.85 -3.09
N THR A 25 -8.75 13.02 -2.33
CA THR A 25 -8.67 13.16 -0.87
C THR A 25 -8.21 11.86 -0.21
N CYS A 26 -8.78 10.73 -0.60
CA CYS A 26 -8.38 9.41 -0.14
C CYS A 26 -6.91 9.14 -0.47
N ASN A 27 -6.47 9.46 -1.69
CA ASN A 27 -5.08 9.33 -2.10
C ASN A 27 -4.13 10.12 -1.20
N ASN A 28 -4.43 11.40 -0.94
CA ASN A 28 -3.59 12.23 -0.08
C ASN A 28 -3.54 11.71 1.36
N VAL A 29 -4.67 11.24 1.91
CA VAL A 29 -4.68 10.63 3.24
C VAL A 29 -3.78 9.40 3.28
N CYS A 30 -3.90 8.47 2.33
CA CYS A 30 -3.06 7.28 2.30
C CYS A 30 -1.56 7.60 2.20
N LEU A 31 -1.18 8.65 1.46
CA LEU A 31 0.20 9.10 1.34
C LEU A 31 0.74 9.74 2.63
N ASP A 32 -0.12 10.41 3.41
CA ASP A 32 0.23 11.00 4.71
C ASP A 32 0.34 9.91 5.79
N GLU A 33 -0.56 8.91 5.75
CA GLU A 33 -0.61 7.81 6.72
C GLU A 33 0.68 6.98 6.81
N SER A 34 1.36 6.77 5.68
CA SER A 34 2.61 6.02 5.65
C SER A 34 3.42 6.30 4.40
N SER A 35 4.76 6.40 4.56
CA SER A 35 5.70 6.46 3.43
C SER A 35 5.74 5.17 2.60
N ASP A 36 5.24 4.07 3.16
CA ASP A 36 5.15 2.77 2.48
C ASP A 36 3.93 2.68 1.56
N ASN A 37 2.99 3.63 1.66
CA ASN A 37 1.87 3.72 0.73
C ASN A 37 2.29 4.42 -0.57
N LEU A 38 1.73 3.93 -1.67
CA LEU A 38 1.97 4.46 -3.02
C LEU A 38 0.79 5.29 -3.53
N GLN A 39 -0.43 4.90 -3.18
CA GLN A 39 -1.65 5.60 -3.58
C GLN A 39 -2.83 5.20 -2.68
N GLY A 40 -3.91 5.96 -2.77
CA GLY A 40 -5.21 5.63 -2.20
C GLY A 40 -6.32 5.71 -3.25
N PHE A 41 -7.39 4.94 -3.06
CA PHE A 41 -8.55 4.92 -3.94
C PHE A 41 -9.82 4.57 -3.16
N CYS A 42 -10.96 5.04 -3.65
CA CYS A 42 -12.25 4.65 -3.09
C CYS A 42 -12.71 3.30 -3.65
N ASN A 43 -13.04 2.35 -2.78
CA ASN A 43 -13.70 1.09 -3.15
C ASN A 43 -14.69 0.67 -2.07
N LEU A 44 -15.85 0.13 -2.48
CA LEU A 44 -16.95 -0.26 -1.59
C LEU A 44 -17.32 0.83 -0.57
N LEU A 45 -17.35 2.09 -1.01
CA LEU A 45 -17.63 3.28 -0.18
C LEU A 45 -16.61 3.57 0.93
N GLN A 46 -15.45 2.90 0.91
CA GLN A 46 -14.35 3.04 1.86
C GLN A 46 -13.07 3.49 1.15
N CYS A 47 -12.16 4.14 1.88
CA CYS A 47 -10.85 4.52 1.35
C CYS A 47 -9.85 3.38 1.58
N TRP A 48 -9.23 2.92 0.50
CA TRP A 48 -8.22 1.86 0.50
C TRP A 48 -6.86 2.43 0.10
N CYS A 49 -5.83 2.08 0.87
CA CYS A 49 -4.45 2.41 0.60
C CYS A 49 -3.74 1.22 -0.02
N LYS A 50 -2.90 1.51 -1.03
CA LYS A 50 -2.07 0.52 -1.69
C LYS A 50 -0.62 0.74 -1.32
N GLY A 51 -0.02 -0.25 -0.69
CA GLY A 51 1.40 -0.27 -0.33
C GLY A 51 2.32 -0.43 -1.55
N ARG A 52 3.57 -0.02 -1.38
CA ARG A 52 4.66 -0.34 -2.31
C ARG A 52 4.85 -1.84 -2.36
N CYS A 53 4.93 -2.39 -3.56
CA CYS A 53 5.14 -3.82 -3.73
C CYS A 53 6.60 -4.15 -3.42
N THR A 54 6.83 -5.06 -2.47
CA THR A 54 8.15 -5.67 -2.32
C THR A 54 8.26 -6.80 -3.33
N THR A 55 9.28 -6.75 -4.18
CA THR A 55 9.74 -7.99 -4.83
C THR A 55 10.43 -8.81 -3.74
N GLU A 56 9.89 -9.96 -3.40
CA GLU A 56 10.59 -10.96 -2.58
C GLU A 56 11.87 -11.39 -3.33
N ILE A 57 12.95 -10.63 -3.17
CA ILE A 57 14.29 -11.17 -3.31
C ILE A 57 14.59 -11.72 -1.94
N GLU A 58 14.23 -12.98 -1.69
CA GLU A 58 14.77 -13.71 -0.56
C GLU A 58 16.29 -13.58 -0.66
N ALA A 59 16.87 -12.80 0.26
CA ALA A 59 18.30 -12.66 0.36
C ALA A 59 18.86 -14.04 0.74
N VAL A 60 19.23 -14.85 -0.26
CA VAL A 60 19.97 -16.09 -0.06
C VAL A 60 21.34 -15.68 0.48
N ALA A 61 21.44 -15.61 1.81
CA ALA A 61 22.70 -15.49 2.49
C ALA A 61 23.53 -16.75 2.18
N SER A 62 24.44 -16.64 1.20
CA SER A 62 25.45 -17.67 0.99
C SER A 62 26.40 -17.64 2.19
N ALA A 63 26.23 -18.60 3.09
CA ALA A 63 27.21 -18.84 4.15
C ALA A 63 28.57 -19.20 3.54
N PRO A 64 29.69 -18.71 4.10
CA PRO A 64 31.00 -19.04 3.59
C PRO A 64 31.29 -20.53 3.80
N ILE A 65 31.65 -21.21 2.71
CA ILE A 65 32.17 -22.58 2.75
C ILE A 65 33.53 -22.51 3.46
N ARG A 66 33.62 -23.07 4.67
CA ARG A 66 34.91 -23.28 5.33
C ARG A 66 35.57 -24.51 4.69
N GLN A 67 36.71 -24.28 4.04
CA GLN A 67 37.66 -25.33 3.62
C GLN A 67 38.49 -25.79 4.80
#